data_AF-A0A2N8P4D8-F1
#
_entry.id   AF-A0A2N8P4D8-F1
#
_cell.length_a   1.000
_cell.length_b   1.000
_cell.length_c   1.000
_cell.angle_alpha   90.00
_cell.angle_beta   90.00
_cell.angle_gamma   90.00
#
_symmetry.space_group_name_H-M   'P 1'
#
loop_
_entity.id
_entity.type
_entity.pdbx_description
1 polymer ?
#
loop_
_entity_poly.entity_id
_entity_poly.type
_entity_poly.pdbx_seq_one_letter_code
_entity_poly.pdbx_strand_id
1 'polypeptide(L)'
;MSGTVGAGPRDGAGGHGEVEALLRAKLRAADEEIETPGGLWERVREPAADGRATAPAPWGGAAVAWLSRRRPYAVVLGVAAAVAVVVLGVWWVLLRPGAVDVRPAGPPRTVPLTVYNSEAACRTPHTLECALRLAKDPHRPYAARGNSAGRVWHGEVLAARCVVPDGQLVRDEEGITSSRWYRVRTGEGAQGWLPGVRTRNTREVPECPADGG
;
A
#
# COMPACT_ATOMS: atom_id res chain seq x y z
N MET A 1 40.03 20.44 56.72
CA MET A 1 38.58 20.45 56.44
C MET A 1 38.46 20.65 54.93
N SER A 2 38.45 19.54 54.18
CA SER A 2 37.26 18.99 53.48
C SER A 2 36.88 19.83 52.25
N GLY A 3 36.80 19.33 51.02
CA GLY A 3 36.85 17.95 50.56
C GLY A 3 37.04 17.85 49.04
N THR A 4 37.39 16.65 48.60
CA THR A 4 37.50 16.21 47.21
C THR A 4 36.12 16.05 46.60
N VAL A 5 35.83 16.73 45.49
CA VAL A 5 34.63 16.47 44.68
C VAL A 5 34.96 15.34 43.70
N GLY A 6 34.39 14.16 43.96
CA GLY A 6 34.43 13.03 43.06
C GLY A 6 33.56 13.31 41.83
N ALA A 7 34.17 13.26 40.64
CA ALA A 7 33.44 13.12 39.40
C ALA A 7 33.20 11.62 39.17
N GLY A 8 31.98 11.15 39.44
CA GLY A 8 31.54 9.81 39.10
C GLY A 8 31.48 9.61 37.57
N PRO A 9 31.62 8.37 37.08
CA PRO A 9 31.51 8.06 35.66
C PRO A 9 30.11 8.37 35.15
N ARG A 10 30.02 9.08 34.02
CA ARG A 10 28.78 9.31 33.29
C ARG A 10 28.47 8.08 32.43
N ASP A 11 27.77 7.11 33.00
CA ASP A 11 27.15 6.01 32.26
C ASP A 11 25.93 6.53 31.50
N GLY A 12 26.10 6.88 30.23
CA GLY A 12 25.00 7.38 29.39
C GLY A 12 25.05 6.94 27.92
N ALA A 13 26.09 6.21 27.50
CA ALA A 13 26.29 5.80 26.11
C ALA A 13 25.98 4.31 25.84
N GLY A 14 25.71 3.50 26.88
CA GLY A 14 25.58 2.05 26.76
C GLY A 14 24.20 1.52 26.33
N GLY A 15 23.11 2.21 26.70
CA GLY A 15 21.77 1.61 26.65
C GLY A 15 21.21 1.40 25.24
N HIS A 16 21.45 2.31 24.30
CA HIS A 16 20.84 2.21 22.96
C HIS A 16 21.54 1.17 22.07
N GLY A 17 22.87 1.05 22.16
CA GLY A 17 23.63 0.03 21.45
C GLY A 17 23.38 -1.37 21.99
N GLU A 18 23.23 -1.49 23.31
CA GLU A 18 22.90 -2.77 23.97
C GLU A 18 21.51 -3.28 23.56
N VAL A 19 20.49 -2.40 23.56
CA VAL A 19 19.13 -2.78 23.13
C VAL A 19 19.11 -3.22 21.66
N GLU A 20 19.84 -2.55 20.78
CA GLU A 20 19.92 -2.91 19.37
C GLU A 20 20.62 -4.25 19.15
N ALA A 21 21.70 -4.52 19.90
CA ALA A 21 22.39 -5.81 19.88
C ALA A 21 21.49 -6.95 20.37
N LEU A 22 20.72 -6.71 21.42
CA LEU A 22 19.78 -7.67 22.01
C LEU A 22 18.62 -7.97 21.04
N LEU A 23 18.11 -6.96 20.33
CA LEU A 23 17.10 -7.13 19.30
C LEU A 23 17.62 -7.96 18.11
N ARG A 24 18.84 -7.68 17.63
CA ARG A 24 19.46 -8.47 16.55
C ARG A 24 19.68 -9.92 16.96
N ALA A 25 20.10 -10.16 18.20
CA ALA A 25 20.29 -11.51 18.72
C ALA A 25 18.97 -12.29 18.75
N LYS A 26 17.88 -11.66 19.22
CA LYS A 26 16.54 -12.27 19.21
C LYS A 26 16.03 -12.58 17.81
N LEU A 27 16.27 -11.68 16.85
CA LEU A 27 15.85 -11.91 15.46
C LEU A 27 16.59 -13.09 14.82
N ARG A 28 17.90 -13.24 15.07
CA ARG A 28 18.65 -14.41 14.58
C ARG A 28 18.17 -15.71 15.19
N ALA A 29 17.94 -15.72 16.51
CA ALA A 29 17.41 -16.89 17.18
C ALA A 29 16.05 -17.32 16.62
N ALA A 30 15.18 -16.36 16.30
CA ALA A 30 13.89 -16.64 15.68
C ALA A 30 14.01 -17.17 14.24
N ASP A 31 14.98 -16.66 13.47
CA ASP A 31 15.20 -17.11 12.07
C ASP A 31 15.79 -18.53 12.03
N GLU A 32 16.65 -18.88 12.99
CA GLU A 32 17.19 -20.24 13.16
C GLU A 32 16.13 -21.26 13.57
N GLU A 33 15.05 -20.84 14.25
CA GLU A 33 13.93 -21.71 14.64
C GLU A 33 13.00 -22.03 13.46
N ILE A 34 13.07 -21.29 12.35
CA ILE A 34 12.20 -21.50 11.19
C ILE A 34 12.75 -22.64 10.33
N GLU A 35 12.22 -23.85 10.55
CA GLU A 35 12.49 -24.99 9.68
C GLU A 35 11.57 -24.95 8.44
N THR A 36 12.16 -24.97 7.24
CA THR A 36 11.38 -25.08 6.01
C THR A 36 10.87 -26.51 5.83
N PRO A 37 9.55 -26.73 5.71
CA PRO A 37 9.01 -28.07 5.54
C PRO A 37 9.50 -28.70 4.23
N GLY A 38 9.91 -29.98 4.29
CA GLY A 38 10.34 -30.74 3.12
C GLY A 38 9.28 -30.72 2.01
N GLY A 39 9.70 -30.58 0.75
CA GLY A 39 8.78 -30.53 -0.39
C GLY A 39 8.12 -29.17 -0.66
N LEU A 40 8.43 -28.12 0.13
CA LEU A 40 7.91 -26.77 -0.11
C LEU A 40 8.39 -26.21 -1.45
N TRP A 41 9.67 -26.40 -1.77
CA TRP A 41 10.26 -25.87 -2.99
C TRP A 41 9.87 -26.67 -4.23
N GLU A 42 9.61 -27.98 -4.12
CA GLU A 42 9.00 -28.76 -5.20
C GLU A 42 7.59 -28.26 -5.54
N ARG A 43 6.75 -27.96 -4.54
CA ARG A 43 5.39 -27.41 -4.76
C ARG A 43 5.37 -26.02 -5.38
N VAL A 44 6.37 -25.19 -5.08
CA VAL A 44 6.49 -23.84 -5.69
C VAL A 44 7.09 -23.92 -7.10
N ARG A 45 7.90 -24.95 -7.37
CA ARG A 45 8.60 -25.11 -8.65
C ARG A 45 7.74 -25.78 -9.72
N GLU A 46 6.73 -26.58 -9.38
CA GLU A 46 5.82 -27.14 -10.41
C GLU A 46 4.95 -26.04 -11.04
N PRO A 47 5.16 -25.69 -12.33
CA PRO A 47 4.14 -24.98 -13.08
C PRO A 47 3.06 -25.99 -13.46
N ALA A 48 1.81 -25.54 -13.47
CA ALA A 48 0.65 -26.29 -13.96
C ALA A 48 0.93 -26.96 -15.32
N ALA A 49 1.30 -28.24 -15.29
CA ALA A 49 1.48 -29.06 -16.46
C ALA A 49 0.99 -30.46 -16.12
N ASP A 50 -0.31 -30.68 -16.29
CA ASP A 50 -0.84 -31.90 -16.92
C ASP A 50 -2.36 -31.80 -17.09
N GLY A 51 -2.78 -31.01 -18.07
CA GLY A 51 -4.11 -31.08 -18.68
C GLY A 51 -4.20 -32.21 -19.71
N ARG A 52 -3.64 -33.40 -19.44
CA ARG A 52 -3.84 -34.58 -20.31
C ARG A 52 -5.07 -35.34 -19.84
N ALA A 53 -6.19 -35.02 -20.46
CA ALA A 53 -7.39 -35.84 -20.46
C ALA A 53 -7.03 -37.29 -20.83
N THR A 54 -7.17 -38.19 -19.86
CA THR A 54 -7.18 -39.64 -20.11
C THR A 54 -8.53 -40.00 -20.71
N ALA A 55 -8.59 -40.17 -22.03
CA ALA A 55 -9.72 -40.80 -22.69
C ALA A 55 -9.52 -42.34 -22.69
N PRO A 56 -10.51 -43.14 -22.28
CA PRO A 56 -10.55 -44.55 -22.61
C PRO A 56 -11.20 -44.76 -24.00
N ALA A 57 -10.66 -45.69 -24.77
CA ALA A 57 -11.25 -46.27 -25.98
C ALA A 57 -11.19 -47.82 -25.84
N PRO A 58 -11.73 -48.66 -26.75
CA PRO A 58 -12.81 -48.51 -27.74
C PRO A 58 -13.74 -49.75 -27.83
N TRP A 59 -15.06 -49.60 -27.97
CA TRP A 59 -16.00 -50.70 -28.31
C TRP A 59 -17.07 -50.01 -29.18
N GLY A 60 -17.44 -50.34 -30.41
CA GLY A 60 -17.35 -51.51 -31.28
C GLY A 60 -18.67 -51.54 -32.07
N GLY A 61 -18.64 -51.71 -33.40
CA GLY A 61 -19.76 -52.30 -34.16
C GLY A 61 -20.78 -51.40 -34.87
N ALA A 62 -20.65 -51.39 -36.21
CA ALA A 62 -21.69 -51.60 -37.23
C ALA A 62 -22.90 -50.64 -37.38
N ALA A 63 -23.00 -50.13 -38.60
CA ALA A 63 -24.18 -49.49 -39.17
C ALA A 63 -25.29 -50.50 -39.47
N VAL A 64 -26.55 -50.16 -39.17
CA VAL A 64 -27.69 -50.57 -39.98
C VAL A 64 -28.76 -49.48 -39.91
N ALA A 65 -29.23 -49.06 -41.09
CA ALA A 65 -30.48 -48.31 -41.24
C ALA A 65 -31.66 -49.14 -40.69
N TRP A 66 -32.82 -48.53 -40.50
CA TRP A 66 -34.15 -48.98 -40.94
C TRP A 66 -35.22 -48.10 -40.28
N LEU A 67 -36.20 -47.69 -41.07
CA LEU A 67 -37.21 -46.68 -40.74
C LEU A 67 -38.23 -47.15 -39.71
N SER A 68 -38.73 -46.22 -38.88
CA SER A 68 -40.11 -45.69 -38.93
C SER A 68 -40.78 -45.44 -37.57
N ARG A 69 -41.44 -44.27 -37.51
CA ARG A 69 -42.72 -43.98 -36.84
C ARG A 69 -42.82 -44.07 -35.30
N ARG A 70 -42.78 -42.86 -34.70
CA ARG A 70 -43.85 -42.16 -33.95
C ARG A 70 -43.33 -41.53 -32.64
N ARG A 71 -43.33 -40.19 -32.63
CA ARG A 71 -43.30 -39.23 -31.50
C ARG A 71 -42.69 -39.70 -30.15
N PRO A 72 -41.42 -39.31 -29.87
CA PRO A 72 -40.97 -39.06 -28.51
C PRO A 72 -40.15 -37.76 -28.34
N TYR A 73 -40.28 -36.79 -29.25
CA TYR A 73 -39.47 -35.55 -29.22
C TYR A 73 -39.81 -34.60 -28.05
N ALA A 74 -40.99 -34.72 -27.44
CA ALA A 74 -41.40 -33.84 -26.35
C ALA A 74 -40.75 -34.21 -24.99
N VAL A 75 -40.50 -35.51 -24.75
CA VAL A 75 -39.92 -35.97 -23.48
C VAL A 75 -38.41 -35.77 -23.45
N VAL A 76 -37.73 -35.99 -24.59
CA VAL A 76 -36.27 -35.79 -24.70
C VAL A 76 -35.88 -34.32 -24.55
N LEU A 77 -36.70 -33.39 -25.08
CA LEU A 77 -36.45 -31.95 -24.91
C LEU A 77 -36.61 -31.49 -23.46
N GLY A 78 -37.55 -32.06 -22.70
CA GLY A 78 -37.73 -31.74 -21.28
C GLY A 78 -36.54 -32.14 -20.42
N VAL A 79 -36.00 -33.35 -20.64
CA VAL A 79 -34.83 -33.85 -19.89
C VAL A 79 -33.57 -33.07 -20.25
N ALA A 80 -33.36 -32.76 -21.54
CA ALA A 80 -32.21 -31.97 -21.98
C ALA A 80 -32.22 -30.54 -21.39
N ALA A 81 -33.40 -29.90 -21.32
CA ALA A 81 -33.55 -28.57 -20.73
C ALA A 81 -33.26 -28.58 -19.22
N ALA A 82 -33.74 -29.60 -18.49
CA ALA A 82 -33.47 -29.73 -17.06
C ALA A 82 -31.97 -29.91 -16.76
N VAL A 83 -31.27 -30.73 -17.55
CA VAL A 83 -29.82 -30.92 -17.43
C VAL A 83 -29.06 -29.63 -17.73
N ALA A 84 -29.46 -28.88 -18.77
CA ALA A 84 -28.83 -27.59 -19.10
C ALA A 84 -29.00 -26.56 -17.97
N VAL A 85 -30.17 -26.48 -17.34
CA VAL A 85 -30.43 -25.57 -16.21
C VAL A 85 -29.59 -25.94 -14.98
N VAL A 86 -29.46 -27.23 -14.67
CA VAL A 86 -28.63 -27.71 -13.54
C VAL A 86 -27.15 -27.44 -13.82
N VAL A 87 -26.65 -27.74 -15.03
CA VAL A 87 -25.25 -27.49 -15.40
C VAL A 87 -24.94 -25.99 -15.37
N LEU A 88 -25.83 -25.14 -15.90
CA LEU A 88 -25.66 -23.69 -15.85
C LEU A 88 -25.77 -23.13 -14.43
N GLY A 89 -26.68 -23.65 -13.60
CA GLY A 89 -26.82 -23.27 -12.21
C GLY A 89 -25.61 -23.67 -11.36
N VAL A 90 -25.10 -24.89 -11.54
CA VAL A 90 -23.89 -25.37 -10.87
C VAL A 90 -22.66 -24.61 -11.35
N TRP A 91 -22.52 -24.34 -12.64
CA TRP A 91 -21.46 -23.49 -13.17
C TRP A 91 -21.55 -22.08 -12.56
N TRP A 92 -22.74 -21.49 -12.52
CA TRP A 92 -22.93 -20.15 -11.99
C TRP A 92 -22.68 -20.07 -10.48
N VAL A 93 -22.94 -21.14 -9.72
CA VAL A 93 -22.69 -21.19 -8.27
C VAL A 93 -21.22 -21.48 -7.96
N LEU A 94 -20.59 -22.39 -8.71
CA LEU A 94 -19.21 -22.84 -8.45
C LEU A 94 -18.13 -21.98 -9.11
N LEU A 95 -18.43 -21.38 -10.27
CA LEU A 95 -17.50 -20.52 -11.02
C LEU A 95 -17.88 -19.04 -10.95
N ARG A 96 -18.65 -18.58 -9.95
CA ARG A 96 -18.64 -17.14 -9.66
C ARG A 96 -17.18 -16.75 -9.40
N PRO A 97 -16.58 -15.87 -10.21
CA PRO A 97 -15.41 -15.16 -9.76
C PRO A 97 -15.94 -14.30 -8.61
N GLY A 98 -15.79 -14.78 -7.38
CA GLY A 98 -15.85 -13.88 -6.24
C GLY A 98 -14.92 -12.74 -6.57
N ALA A 99 -15.41 -11.50 -6.50
CA ALA A 99 -14.56 -10.33 -6.68
C ALA A 99 -13.38 -10.51 -5.74
N VAL A 100 -12.24 -10.91 -6.30
CA VAL A 100 -11.02 -11.04 -5.53
C VAL A 100 -10.69 -9.60 -5.22
N ASP A 101 -10.94 -9.19 -3.97
CA ASP A 101 -10.38 -7.96 -3.44
C ASP A 101 -8.86 -8.13 -3.52
N VAL A 102 -8.29 -7.69 -4.65
CA VAL A 102 -6.85 -7.62 -4.85
C VAL A 102 -6.37 -6.53 -3.92
N ARG A 103 -6.10 -6.90 -2.67
CA ARG A 103 -5.33 -6.09 -1.72
C ARG A 103 -3.99 -5.82 -2.40
N PRO A 104 -3.61 -4.56 -2.69
CA PRO A 104 -2.28 -4.30 -3.24
C PRO A 104 -1.25 -4.72 -2.20
N ALA A 105 -0.38 -5.67 -2.56
CA ALA A 105 0.78 -6.03 -1.77
C ALA A 105 1.84 -4.92 -1.89
N GLY A 106 1.99 -4.12 -0.85
CA GLY A 106 3.05 -3.12 -0.71
C GLY A 106 2.56 -1.81 -0.08
N PRO A 107 3.47 -1.00 0.52
CA PRO A 107 3.13 0.35 0.93
C PRO A 107 2.52 1.13 -0.24
N PRO A 108 1.53 2.01 -0.01
CA PRO A 108 0.99 2.84 -1.08
C PRO A 108 2.11 3.58 -1.78
N ARG A 109 2.07 3.65 -3.12
CA ARG A 109 3.08 4.37 -3.91
C ARG A 109 3.16 5.81 -3.42
N THR A 110 4.33 6.23 -2.98
CA THR A 110 4.59 7.60 -2.55
C THR A 110 5.56 8.29 -3.50
N VAL A 111 5.35 9.57 -3.71
CA VAL A 111 6.24 10.43 -4.50
C VAL A 111 7.13 11.23 -3.52
N PRO A 112 8.45 11.21 -3.67
CA PRO A 112 9.32 12.01 -2.83
C PRO A 112 9.16 13.50 -3.16
N LEU A 113 8.94 14.32 -2.14
CA LEU A 113 8.86 15.78 -2.23
C LEU A 113 9.94 16.42 -1.36
N THR A 114 10.71 17.34 -1.92
CA THR A 114 11.67 18.12 -1.16
C THR A 114 11.00 19.37 -0.61
N VAL A 115 11.10 19.56 0.71
CA VAL A 115 10.61 20.75 1.40
C VAL A 115 11.45 21.95 0.98
N TYR A 116 10.77 23.04 0.65
CA TYR A 116 11.40 24.27 0.22
C TYR A 116 10.94 25.45 1.09
N ASN A 117 11.91 26.08 1.74
CA ASN A 117 11.74 27.39 2.35
C ASN A 117 12.24 28.51 1.41
N SER A 118 11.35 29.43 1.08
CA SER A 118 11.56 30.67 0.32
C SER A 118 12.60 31.57 1.01
N GLU A 119 12.56 31.67 2.33
CA GLU A 119 13.49 32.51 3.09
C GLU A 119 14.90 31.94 3.05
N ALA A 120 15.83 32.66 2.40
CA ALA A 120 17.21 32.22 2.22
C ALA A 120 17.93 31.93 3.56
N ALA A 121 17.66 32.75 4.58
CA ALA A 121 18.22 32.58 5.92
C ALA A 121 17.82 31.24 6.59
N CYS A 122 16.69 30.66 6.18
CA CYS A 122 16.15 29.42 6.75
C CYS A 122 16.41 28.17 5.89
N ARG A 123 17.30 28.26 4.89
CA ARG A 123 17.67 27.11 4.05
C ARG A 123 18.76 26.23 4.67
N THR A 124 19.57 26.79 5.57
CA THR A 124 20.68 26.09 6.25
C THR A 124 20.36 25.69 7.70
N PRO A 125 19.81 26.57 8.55
CA PRO A 125 19.60 26.22 9.96
C PRO A 125 18.36 25.35 10.18
N HIS A 126 18.49 24.33 11.02
CA HIS A 126 17.38 23.49 11.48
C HIS A 126 16.90 23.92 12.88
N THR A 127 16.44 25.17 13.00
CA THR A 127 15.90 25.72 14.25
C THR A 127 14.37 25.80 14.22
N LEU A 128 13.75 26.06 15.37
CA LEU A 128 12.28 26.13 15.47
C LEU A 128 11.70 27.33 14.70
N GLU A 129 12.45 28.41 14.57
CA GLU A 129 12.07 29.63 13.84
C GLU A 129 12.03 29.37 12.33
N CYS A 130 12.92 28.50 11.84
CA CYS A 130 13.02 28.13 10.43
C CYS A 130 12.21 26.89 10.05
N ALA A 131 11.48 26.32 11.01
CA ALA A 131 10.64 25.15 10.79
C ALA A 131 9.34 25.53 10.07
N LEU A 132 9.04 24.83 8.98
CA LEU A 132 7.77 24.93 8.28
C LEU A 132 6.74 24.00 8.93
N ARG A 133 5.49 24.44 8.97
CA ARG A 133 4.39 23.68 9.57
C ARG A 133 3.84 22.67 8.57
N LEU A 134 3.53 21.47 9.06
CA LEU A 134 2.57 20.59 8.40
C LEU A 134 1.17 20.89 8.94
N ALA A 135 0.19 21.11 8.07
CA ALA A 135 -1.19 21.35 8.49
C ALA A 135 -1.93 20.04 8.79
N LYS A 136 -2.95 20.10 9.64
CA LYS A 136 -3.88 18.97 9.86
C LYS A 136 -4.93 18.88 8.77
N ASP A 137 -5.40 20.05 8.33
CA ASP A 137 -6.53 20.24 7.41
C ASP A 137 -6.11 21.24 6.31
N PRO A 138 -6.11 20.84 5.03
CA PRO A 138 -5.67 21.69 3.93
C PRO A 138 -6.69 22.77 3.57
N HIS A 139 -7.94 22.69 4.06
CA HIS A 139 -8.99 23.68 3.80
C HIS A 139 -9.14 24.72 4.93
N ARG A 140 -8.32 24.63 5.98
CA ARG A 140 -8.26 25.63 7.06
C ARG A 140 -7.07 26.57 6.91
N PRO A 141 -7.13 27.79 7.46
CA PRO A 141 -6.01 28.72 7.45
C PRO A 141 -4.71 28.07 7.94
N TYR A 142 -3.63 28.19 7.15
CA TYR A 142 -2.33 27.56 7.44
C TYR A 142 -1.73 28.01 8.77
N ALA A 143 -1.97 29.26 9.17
CA ALA A 143 -1.49 29.84 10.42
C ALA A 143 -2.45 29.63 11.62
N ALA A 144 -3.57 28.92 11.45
CA ALA A 144 -4.51 28.70 12.54
C ALA A 144 -3.88 27.91 13.68
N ARG A 145 -4.07 28.35 14.93
CA ARG A 145 -3.48 27.77 16.15
C ARG A 145 -3.70 26.26 16.29
N GLY A 146 -4.85 25.75 15.83
CA GLY A 146 -5.19 24.32 15.90
C GLY A 146 -4.78 23.49 14.68
N ASN A 147 -4.33 24.11 13.59
CA ASN A 147 -4.08 23.45 12.30
C ASN A 147 -2.61 23.06 12.13
N SER A 148 -1.99 22.46 13.15
CA SER A 148 -0.58 22.04 13.13
C SER A 148 -0.45 20.56 13.43
N ALA A 149 0.07 19.78 12.48
CA ALA A 149 0.29 18.35 12.57
C ALA A 149 1.76 17.98 12.83
N GLY A 150 2.69 18.87 12.50
CA GLY A 150 4.12 18.64 12.67
C GLY A 150 4.97 19.80 12.16
N ARG A 151 6.28 19.61 12.18
CA ARG A 151 7.27 20.54 11.64
C ARG A 151 8.21 19.81 10.68
N VAL A 152 8.65 20.53 9.67
CA VAL A 152 9.61 20.06 8.65
C VAL A 152 10.56 21.21 8.30
N TRP A 153 11.74 20.87 7.82
CA TRP A 153 12.79 21.85 7.50
C TRP A 153 13.13 21.85 6.01
N HIS A 154 13.77 22.92 5.56
CA HIS A 154 14.26 23.02 4.18
C HIS A 154 15.13 21.82 3.82
N GLY A 155 14.97 21.29 2.61
CA GLY A 155 15.77 20.17 2.10
C GLY A 155 15.32 18.79 2.59
N GLU A 156 14.43 18.70 3.58
CA GLU A 156 13.86 17.42 3.99
C GLU A 156 13.06 16.78 2.85
N VAL A 157 13.21 15.48 2.70
CA VAL A 157 12.47 14.69 1.71
C VAL A 157 11.31 13.99 2.39
N LEU A 158 10.09 14.32 1.97
CA LEU A 158 8.85 13.77 2.50
C LEU A 158 8.23 12.79 1.51
N ALA A 159 7.54 11.78 2.02
CA ALA A 159 6.78 10.85 1.21
C ALA A 159 5.36 11.38 0.98
N ALA A 160 5.07 11.92 -0.20
CA ALA A 160 3.73 12.38 -0.58
C ALA A 160 2.88 11.21 -1.09
N ARG A 161 1.65 11.14 -0.59
CA ARG A 161 0.67 10.12 -1.01
C ARG A 161 -0.26 10.63 -2.09
N CYS A 162 -0.76 11.86 -1.92
CA CYS A 162 -1.71 12.46 -2.84
C CYS A 162 -1.72 13.99 -2.71
N VAL A 163 -2.38 14.68 -3.64
CA VAL A 163 -2.55 16.14 -3.66
C VAL A 163 -4.03 16.54 -3.69
N VAL A 164 -4.36 17.62 -2.99
CA VAL A 164 -5.65 18.32 -3.07
C VAL A 164 -5.41 19.64 -3.81
N PRO A 165 -6.04 19.89 -4.97
CA PRO A 165 -5.79 21.09 -5.76
C PRO A 165 -6.54 22.34 -5.26
N ASP A 166 -7.59 22.17 -4.44
CA ASP A 166 -8.56 23.18 -4.01
C ASP A 166 -8.52 23.45 -2.50
N GLY A 167 -7.34 23.34 -1.89
CA GLY A 167 -7.15 23.73 -0.50
C GLY A 167 -7.10 25.24 -0.30
N GLN A 168 -6.96 25.65 0.95
CA GLN A 168 -6.82 27.04 1.34
C GLN A 168 -5.63 27.69 0.61
N LEU A 169 -5.86 28.85 -0.03
CA LEU A 169 -4.80 29.58 -0.71
C LEU A 169 -3.73 30.01 0.30
N VAL A 170 -2.47 29.68 0.03
CA VAL A 170 -1.31 30.11 0.81
C VAL A 170 -0.40 30.96 -0.07
N ARG A 171 0.11 32.05 0.50
CA ARG A 171 1.14 32.90 -0.09
C ARG A 171 2.44 32.73 0.70
N ASP A 172 3.56 32.62 0.01
CA ASP A 172 4.88 32.63 0.65
C ASP A 172 5.47 34.04 0.75
N GLU A 173 6.66 34.13 1.32
CA GLU A 173 7.38 35.39 1.55
C GLU A 173 7.89 36.04 0.25
N GLU A 174 8.06 35.25 -0.82
CA GLU A 174 8.41 35.74 -2.17
C GLU A 174 7.17 36.16 -2.97
N GLY A 175 5.97 35.97 -2.40
CA GLY A 175 4.70 36.35 -2.97
C GLY A 175 4.06 35.32 -3.90
N ILE A 176 4.65 34.13 -4.03
CA ILE A 176 4.09 33.01 -4.80
C ILE A 176 2.87 32.48 -4.05
N THR A 177 1.83 32.12 -4.79
CA THR A 177 0.59 31.58 -4.23
C THR A 177 0.29 30.17 -4.75
N SER A 178 -0.35 29.35 -3.92
CA SER A 178 -0.85 28.05 -4.34
C SER A 178 -2.04 27.61 -3.48
N SER A 179 -3.02 26.97 -4.12
CA SER A 179 -4.12 26.24 -3.48
C SER A 179 -3.84 24.73 -3.42
N ARG A 180 -2.69 24.26 -3.93
CA ARG A 180 -2.34 22.83 -3.90
C ARG A 180 -1.80 22.45 -2.54
N TRP A 181 -2.23 21.31 -2.02
CA TRP A 181 -1.76 20.76 -0.75
C TRP A 181 -1.41 19.28 -0.89
N TYR A 182 -0.21 18.92 -0.45
CA TYR A 182 0.29 17.56 -0.56
C TYR A 182 0.15 16.82 0.77
N ARG A 183 -0.52 15.66 0.77
CA ARG A 183 -0.60 14.78 1.93
C ARG A 183 0.73 14.04 2.08
N VAL A 184 1.50 14.38 3.09
CA VAL A 184 2.88 13.92 3.28
C VAL A 184 3.05 13.13 4.57
N ARG A 185 4.06 12.27 4.59
CA ARG A 185 4.57 11.59 5.78
C ARG A 185 6.08 11.84 5.92
N THR A 186 6.53 12.20 7.11
CA THR A 186 7.96 12.36 7.44
C THR A 186 8.61 10.99 7.66
N GLY A 187 9.94 10.92 7.64
CA GLY A 187 10.69 9.71 7.99
C GLY A 187 10.40 9.22 9.43
N GLU A 188 10.12 10.16 10.33
CA GLU A 188 9.77 9.91 11.74
C GLU A 188 8.29 9.52 11.94
N GLY A 189 7.51 9.47 10.88
CA GLY A 189 6.12 9.00 10.91
C GLY A 189 5.05 10.08 11.13
N ALA A 190 5.44 11.34 11.34
CA ALA A 190 4.49 12.45 11.38
C ALA A 190 3.78 12.59 10.02
N GLN A 191 2.49 12.90 10.04
CA GLN A 191 1.66 13.02 8.84
C GLN A 191 0.89 14.33 8.86
N GLY A 192 0.78 14.97 7.70
CA GLY A 192 0.04 16.21 7.55
C GLY A 192 0.03 16.70 6.12
N TRP A 193 -0.32 17.97 5.94
CA TRP A 193 -0.45 18.62 4.66
C TRP A 193 0.62 19.70 4.48
N LEU A 194 1.37 19.60 3.39
CA LEU A 194 2.37 20.59 3.00
C LEU A 194 1.79 21.49 1.89
N PRO A 195 1.75 22.82 2.06
CA PRO A 195 1.31 23.73 1.01
C PRO A 195 2.22 23.65 -0.22
N GLY A 196 1.64 23.84 -1.41
CA GLY A 196 2.36 23.77 -2.67
C GLY A 196 3.46 24.81 -2.84
N VAL A 197 3.34 25.96 -2.15
CA VAL A 197 4.39 26.98 -2.09
C VAL A 197 5.63 26.54 -1.29
N ARG A 198 5.52 25.50 -0.45
CA ARG A 198 6.63 24.97 0.38
C ARG A 198 7.32 23.76 -0.23
N THR A 199 7.20 23.58 -1.53
CA THR A 199 7.84 22.49 -2.28
C THR A 199 8.19 22.97 -3.69
N ARG A 200 9.27 22.42 -4.25
CA ARG A 200 9.61 22.57 -5.68
C ARG A 200 9.43 21.24 -6.38
N ASN A 201 8.22 20.70 -6.26
CA ASN A 201 7.87 19.42 -6.85
C ASN A 201 7.97 19.47 -8.37
N THR A 202 8.76 18.58 -8.96
CA THR A 202 8.89 18.39 -10.41
C THR A 202 8.20 17.11 -10.90
N ARG A 203 7.64 16.31 -9.98
CA ARG A 203 7.01 15.02 -10.27
C ARG A 203 5.51 15.09 -10.05
N GLU A 204 4.75 14.39 -10.88
CA GLU A 204 3.31 14.34 -10.70
C GLU A 204 2.95 13.52 -9.45
N VAL A 205 2.06 14.07 -8.62
CA VAL A 205 1.49 13.41 -7.44
C VAL A 205 0.01 13.18 -7.74
N PRO A 206 -0.53 11.96 -7.57
CA PRO A 206 -1.92 11.69 -7.87
C PRO A 206 -2.85 12.49 -6.95
N GLU A 207 -4.03 12.83 -7.44
CA GLU A 207 -5.04 13.50 -6.63
C GLU A 207 -5.53 12.59 -5.49
N CYS A 208 -5.88 13.19 -4.36
CA CYS A 208 -6.49 12.42 -3.28
C CYS A 208 -7.86 11.91 -3.76
N PRO A 209 -8.23 10.66 -3.39
CA PRO A 209 -9.58 10.19 -3.70
C PRO A 209 -10.57 11.19 -3.11
N ALA A 210 -11.54 11.62 -3.90
CA ALA A 210 -12.74 12.22 -3.33
C ALA A 210 -13.26 11.21 -2.33
N ASP A 211 -13.46 11.63 -1.07
CA ASP A 211 -13.95 10.73 -0.02
C ASP A 211 -15.11 9.92 -0.61
N GLY A 212 -14.87 8.62 -0.81
CA GLY A 212 -15.83 7.76 -1.47
C GLY A 212 -17.11 7.79 -0.65
N GLY A 213 -18.19 8.26 -1.27
CA GLY A 213 -19.53 8.25 -0.67
C GLY A 213 -19.96 6.85 -0.25
#